data_AF-A0A0A1H796-F1
#
_entry.id   AF-A0A0A1H796-F1
#
_cell.length_a   1.000
_cell.length_b   1.000
_cell.length_c   1.000
_cell.angle_alpha   90.00
_cell.angle_beta   90.00
_cell.angle_gamma   90.00
#
_symmetry.space_group_name_H-M   'P 1'
#
loop_
_entity.id
_entity.type
_entity.pdbx_description
1 polymer ?
#
loop_
_entity_poly.entity_id
_entity_poly.type
_entity_poly.pdbx_seq_one_letter_code
_entity_poly.pdbx_strand_id
1 'polypeptide(L)' 'MRLLVFFDLPMVTKAEKRAYVQFRKFLLNDGYDMIQWSVYGRIINGRDAETKHMTRLSDNLPPEGSRRASR' A
#
# COMPACT_ATOMS: atom_id res chain seq x y z
N MET A 1 -12.68 3.79 11.02
CA MET A 1 -12.86 3.24 9.65
C MET A 1 -11.65 2.38 9.31
N ARG A 2 -11.73 1.47 8.34
CA ARG A 2 -10.60 0.65 7.94
C ARG A 2 -10.28 0.90 6.48
N LEU A 3 -9.01 1.13 6.18
CA LEU A 3 -8.51 1.25 4.82
C LEU A 3 -7.90 -0.09 4.42
N LEU A 4 -8.39 -0.67 3.33
CA LEU A 4 -7.82 -1.88 2.73
C LEU A 4 -7.09 -1.50 1.44
N VAL A 5 -5.85 -1.95 1.35
CA VAL A 5 -4.95 -1.70 0.23
C VAL A 5 -4.72 -3.01 -0.50
N PHE A 6 -5.15 -3.06 -1.74
CA PHE A 6 -4.89 -4.15 -2.68
C PHE A 6 -3.95 -3.63 -3.75
N PHE A 7 -2.87 -4.36 -3.98
CA PHE A 7 -1.92 -4.02 -5.02
C PHE A 7 -1.47 -5.27 -5.76
N ASP A 8 -1.23 -5.12 -7.05
CA ASP A 8 -0.58 -6.16 -7.83
C ASP A 8 0.71 -5.57 -8.39
N LEU A 9 1.84 -6.15 -7.98
CA LEU A 9 3.17 -5.71 -8.36
C LEU A 9 3.91 -6.89 -8.99
N PRO A 10 4.54 -6.71 -10.16
CA PRO A 10 5.38 -7.73 -10.74
C PRO A 10 6.56 -8.09 -9.80
N MET A 11 7.05 -9.32 -9.90
CA MET A 11 8.13 -9.86 -9.06
C MET A 11 9.14 -10.70 -9.85
N VAL A 12 9.21 -10.52 -11.16
CA VAL A 12 10.06 -11.31 -12.07
C VAL A 12 11.49 -10.80 -12.01
N THR A 13 11.69 -9.51 -12.26
CA THR A 13 13.03 -8.90 -12.33
C THR A 13 13.56 -8.48 -10.95
N LYS A 14 14.88 -8.27 -10.85
CA LYS A 14 15.50 -7.77 -9.61
C LYS A 14 15.01 -6.36 -9.23
N ALA A 15 14.71 -5.53 -10.23
CA ALA A 15 14.19 -4.17 -10.02
C ALA A 15 12.77 -4.21 -9.43
N GLU A 16 11.90 -5.05 -9.99
CA GLU A 16 10.54 -5.28 -9.52
C GLU A 16 10.50 -5.81 -8.08
N LYS A 17 11.33 -6.81 -7.76
CA LYS A 17 11.48 -7.32 -6.38
C LYS A 17 11.91 -6.22 -5.42
N ARG A 18 12.82 -5.34 -5.84
CA ARG A 18 13.25 -4.18 -5.03
C ARG A 18 12.10 -3.19 -4.81
N ALA A 19 11.33 -2.89 -5.85
CA ALA A 19 10.17 -2.01 -5.77
C ALA A 19 9.11 -2.57 -4.81
N TYR A 20 8.81 -3.87 -4.88
CA TYR A 20 7.91 -4.53 -3.92
C TYR A 20 8.42 -4.41 -2.48
N VAL A 21 9.71 -4.70 -2.24
CA VAL A 21 10.29 -4.62 -0.89
C VAL A 21 10.23 -3.18 -0.35
N GLN A 22 10.48 -2.18 -1.19
CA GLN A 22 10.36 -0.77 -0.82
C GLN A 22 8.92 -0.38 -0.49
N PHE A 23 7.96 -0.77 -1.32
CA PHE A 23 6.54 -0.50 -1.09
C PHE A 23 6.03 -1.18 0.19
N ARG A 24 6.41 -2.45 0.41
CA ARG A 24 6.10 -3.17 1.64
C ARG A 24 6.67 -2.48 2.87
N LYS A 25 7.93 -2.01 2.82
CA LYS A 25 8.54 -1.27 3.93
C LYS A 25 7.80 0.03 4.21
N PHE A 26 7.39 0.75 3.17
CA PHE A 26 6.55 1.93 3.31
C PHE A 26 5.24 1.62 4.04
N LEU A 27 4.52 0.57 3.65
CA LEU A 27 3.26 0.17 4.29
C LEU A 27 3.46 -0.16 5.78
N LEU A 28 4.48 -0.95 6.11
CA LEU A 28 4.77 -1.30 7.51
C LEU A 28 5.15 -0.07 8.33
N ASN A 29 5.99 0.82 7.79
CA ASN A 29 6.44 2.04 8.47
C ASN A 29 5.32 3.05 8.65
N ASP A 30 4.40 3.15 7.69
CA ASP A 30 3.25 4.04 7.84
C ASP A 30 2.28 3.46 8.89
N GLY A 31 2.25 2.14 9.11
CA GLY A 31 1.46 1.47 10.15
C GLY A 31 0.32 0.63 9.61
N TYR A 32 0.51 0.02 8.45
CA TYR A 32 -0.39 -0.99 7.89
C TYR A 32 0.00 -2.38 8.36
N ASP A 33 -1.01 -3.18 8.67
CA ASP A 33 -0.87 -4.58 9.01
C ASP A 33 -1.06 -5.45 7.75
N MET A 34 -0.21 -6.47 7.62
CA MET A 34 -0.33 -7.46 6.56
C MET A 34 -1.46 -8.43 6.92
N ILE A 35 -2.51 -8.47 6.10
CA ILE A 35 -3.65 -9.39 6.28
C ILE A 35 -3.42 -10.66 5.46
N GLN A 36 -3.06 -10.49 4.20
CA GLN A 36 -2.73 -11.55 3.24
C GLN A 36 -1.64 -11.06 2.28
N TRP A 37 -1.14 -11.97 1.44
CA TRP A 37 -0.27 -11.58 0.32
C TRP A 37 -0.96 -10.50 -0.52
N SER A 38 -0.24 -9.41 -0.77
CA SER A 38 -0.75 -8.26 -1.53
C SER A 38 -1.98 -7.54 -0.92
N VAL A 39 -2.32 -7.84 0.34
CA VAL A 39 -3.46 -7.21 1.04
C VAL A 39 -3.01 -6.67 2.40
N TYR A 40 -3.14 -5.36 2.56
CA TYR A 40 -2.76 -4.63 3.77
C TYR A 40 -3.92 -3.82 4.31
N GLY A 41 -4.02 -3.72 5.63
CA GLY A 41 -5.09 -3.02 6.30
C GLY A 41 -4.58 -2.01 7.31
N ARG A 42 -5.33 -0.91 7.51
CA ARG A 42 -5.06 0.05 8.57
C ARG A 42 -6.35 0.57 9.18
N ILE A 43 -6.36 0.71 10.50
CA ILE A 43 -7.43 1.42 11.21
C ILE A 43 -7.14 2.92 11.16
N ILE A 44 -8.11 3.70 10.66
CA ILE A 44 -8.03 5.15 10.52
C ILE A 44 -9.17 5.84 11.27
N ASN A 45 -8.85 7.00 11.84
CA ASN A 45 -9.77 7.81 12.62
C ASN A 45 -10.22 9.04 11.80
N GLY A 46 -11.37 8.92 11.13
CA GLY A 46 -11.98 10.01 10.37
C GLY A 46 -11.53 10.12 8.90
N ARG A 47 -12.17 11.05 8.18
CA ARG A 47 -11.98 11.27 6.73
C ARG A 47 -10.69 12.04 6.39
N ASP A 48 -10.19 12.87 7.30
CA ASP A 48 -8.94 13.61 7.08
C ASP A 48 -7.75 12.65 7.06
N ALA A 49 -7.74 11.67 7.97
CA ALA A 49 -6.77 10.59 7.98
C ALA A 49 -6.87 9.73 6.71
N GLU A 50 -8.08 9.41 6.26
CA GLU A 50 -8.33 8.69 5.00
C GLU A 50 -7.65 9.38 3.81
N THR A 51 -7.93 10.67 3.63
CA THR A 51 -7.39 11.47 2.53
C THR A 51 -5.86 11.54 2.58
N LYS A 52 -5.31 11.81 3.76
CA LYS A 52 -3.85 11.85 3.98
C LYS A 52 -3.16 10.52 3.60
N HIS A 53 -3.73 9.40 4.03
CA HIS A 53 -3.15 8.09 3.75
C HIS A 53 -3.34 7.67 2.29
N MET A 54 -4.44 8.07 1.65
CA MET A 54 -4.62 7.91 0.20
C MET A 54 -3.59 8.70 -0.62
N THR A 55 -3.27 9.94 -0.26
CA THR A 55 -2.22 10.72 -0.93
C THR A 55 -0.85 10.07 -0.73
N ARG A 56 -0.50 9.68 0.51
CA ARG A 56 0.77 9.00 0.78
C ARG A 56 0.92 7.69 0.04
N LEU A 57 -0.14 6.89 -0.01
CA LEU A 57 -0.17 5.71 -0.86
C LEU A 57 0.15 6.15 -2.28
N SER A 58 -0.61 7.12 -2.83
CA SER A 58 -0.50 7.64 -4.20
C SER A 58 0.94 7.91 -4.61
N ASP A 59 1.67 8.63 -3.76
CA ASP A 59 3.05 9.07 -4.00
C ASP A 59 4.10 7.95 -3.90
N ASN A 60 3.81 6.87 -3.17
CA ASN A 60 4.77 5.80 -2.90
C ASN A 60 4.58 4.54 -3.77
N LEU A 61 3.64 4.55 -4.72
CA LEU A 61 3.44 3.38 -5.58
C LEU A 61 4.47 3.31 -6.69
N PRO A 62 5.01 2.11 -6.96
CA PRO A 62 5.77 1.84 -8.17
C PRO A 62 4.95 2.16 -9.45
N PRO A 63 5.57 2.69 -10.52
CA PRO A 63 4.91 3.02 -11.78
C PRO A 63 4.21 1.83 -12.46
N GLU A 64 4.72 0.62 -12.24
CA GLU A 64 4.27 -0.62 -12.89
C GLU A 64 3.18 -1.36 -12.10
N GLY A 65 2.59 -0.73 -11.08
CA GLY A 65 1.60 -1.36 -10.20
C GLY A 65 0.16 -0.93 -10.46
N SER A 66 -0.79 -1.86 -10.39
CA SER A 66 -2.22 -1.55 -10.28
C SER A 66 -2.62 -1.44 -8.81
N ARG A 67 -3.35 -0.37 -8.46
CA ARG A 67 -3.93 -0.17 -7.13
C ARG A 67 -5.44 -0.27 -7.12
N ARG A 68 -5.96 -0.93 -6.11
CA ARG A 68 -7.35 -0.77 -5.67
C ARG A 68 -7.35 -0.55 -4.17
N ALA A 69 -7.88 0.59 -3.74
CA ALA A 69 -8.14 0.86 -2.33
C ALA A 69 -9.65 0.80 -2.12
N SER A 70 -10.10 -0.02 -1.18
CA SER A 70 -11.51 -0.06 -0.76
C SER A 70 -11.63 0.51 0.63
N ARG A 71 -12.64 1.37 0.80
CA ARG A 71 -13.17 1.79 2.10
C ARG A 71 -14.02 0.69 2.72
#